data_AF-A0A924NCT5-F1
#
_entry.id   AF-A0A924NCT5-F1
#
_cell.length_a   1.000
_cell.length_b   1.000
_cell.length_c   1.000
_cell.angle_alpha   90.00
_cell.angle_beta   90.00
_cell.angle_gamma   90.00
#
_symmetry.space_group_name_H-M   'P 1'
#
loop_
_entity.id
_entity.type
_entity.pdbx_description
1 polymer ?
#
loop_
_entity_poly.entity_id
_entity_poly.type
_entity_poly.pdbx_seq_one_letter_code
_entity_poly.pdbx_strand_id
1 'polypeptide(L)'
;MTRRSLYRHAATVGLQPRLLIDCARLLRAYSILRNPGSRLKDTSAKLGFASPETLSELLQEWTGHTVRTIHQGVPPVVFVRLLSARLLRTTHKKGDFEDPHEAITETV
;
A
#
# COMPACT_ATOMS: atom_id res chain seq x y z
N MET A 1 -5.45 -10.25 19.94
CA MET A 1 -6.11 -9.03 19.42
C MET A 1 -7.20 -9.46 18.43
N THR A 2 -8.42 -8.93 18.52
CA THR A 2 -9.51 -9.32 17.60
C THR A 2 -9.49 -8.46 16.32
N ARG A 3 -10.00 -8.99 15.20
CA ARG A 3 -10.14 -8.24 13.93
C ARG A 3 -10.83 -6.89 14.13
N ARG A 4 -11.86 -6.85 14.99
CA ARG A 4 -12.62 -5.64 15.30
C ARG A 4 -11.77 -4.59 16.02
N SER A 5 -10.89 -5.01 16.93
CA SER A 5 -9.97 -4.10 17.63
C SER A 5 -8.92 -3.51 16.67
N LEU A 6 -8.37 -4.35 15.78
CA LEU A 6 -7.38 -3.91 14.78
C LEU A 6 -7.95 -2.91 13.78
N TYR A 7 -9.17 -3.14 13.29
CA TYR A 7 -9.85 -2.15 12.44
C TYR A 7 -10.15 -0.84 13.17
N ARG A 8 -10.52 -0.91 14.45
CA ARG A 8 -10.77 0.29 15.27
C ARG A 8 -9.49 1.12 15.46
N HIS A 9 -8.36 0.48 15.77
CA HIS A 9 -7.08 1.16 15.94
C HIS A 9 -6.51 1.70 14.62
N ALA A 10 -6.76 1.01 13.51
CA ALA A 10 -6.34 1.50 12.20
C ALA A 10 -7.20 2.71 11.77
N ALA A 11 -8.51 2.69 12.08
CA ALA A 11 -9.42 3.79 11.78
C ALA A 11 -9.07 5.09 12.51
N THR A 12 -8.57 5.04 13.75
CA THR A 12 -8.12 6.24 14.49
C THR A 12 -6.95 6.97 13.82
N VAL A 13 -6.23 6.30 12.92
CA VAL A 13 -5.12 6.87 12.14
C VAL A 13 -5.50 7.03 10.66
N GLY A 14 -6.78 6.87 10.32
CA GLY A 14 -7.27 6.92 8.94
C GLY A 14 -6.77 5.77 8.04
N LEU A 15 -6.16 4.73 8.62
CA LEU A 15 -5.53 3.64 7.91
C LEU A 15 -6.50 2.46 7.72
N GLN A 16 -6.46 1.86 6.53
CA GLN A 16 -7.12 0.58 6.29
C GLN A 16 -6.11 -0.57 6.42
N PRO A 17 -6.37 -1.58 7.28
CA PRO A 17 -5.45 -2.70 7.47
C PRO A 17 -5.09 -3.46 6.19
N ARG A 18 -6.03 -3.55 5.24
CA ARG A 18 -5.78 -4.21 3.95
C ARG A 18 -4.70 -3.50 3.14
N LEU A 19 -4.73 -2.17 3.09
CA LEU A 19 -3.73 -1.37 2.38
C LEU A 19 -2.33 -1.56 2.94
N LEU A 20 -2.19 -1.72 4.26
CA LEU A 20 -0.90 -2.01 4.89
C LEU A 20 -0.36 -3.38 4.50
N ILE A 21 -1.23 -4.40 4.42
CA ILE A 21 -0.86 -5.74 3.97
C ILE A 21 -0.42 -5.71 2.52
N ASP A 22 -1.16 -4.99 1.66
CA ASP A 22 -0.81 -4.84 0.24
C ASP A 22 0.53 -4.12 0.06
N CYS A 23 0.78 -3.05 0.81
CA CYS A 23 2.09 -2.37 0.84
C CYS A 23 3.22 -3.33 1.24
N ALA A 24 3.03 -4.10 2.31
CA ALA A 24 4.03 -5.06 2.78
C ALA A 24 4.32 -6.14 1.74
N ARG A 25 3.28 -6.63 1.05
CA ARG A 25 3.42 -7.59 -0.06
C ARG A 25 4.18 -6.98 -1.25
N LEU A 26 3.86 -5.74 -1.63
CA LEU A 26 4.54 -5.04 -2.73
C LEU A 26 6.01 -4.77 -2.40
N LEU A 27 6.34 -4.36 -1.17
CA LEU A 27 7.72 -4.22 -0.70
C LEU A 27 8.48 -5.54 -0.80
N ARG A 28 7.85 -6.64 -0.37
CA ARG A 28 8.46 -7.97 -0.47
C ARG A 28 8.63 -8.40 -1.92
N ALA A 29 7.65 -8.15 -2.78
CA ALA A 29 7.73 -8.42 -4.21
C ALA A 29 8.89 -7.67 -4.85
N TYR A 30 9.03 -6.37 -4.57
CA TYR A 30 10.14 -5.55 -5.05
C TYR A 30 11.50 -6.11 -4.61
N SER A 31 11.65 -6.52 -3.35
CA SER A 31 12.91 -7.09 -2.86
C SER A 31 13.34 -8.37 -3.59
N ILE A 32 12.36 -9.16 -4.05
CA ILE A 32 12.60 -10.39 -4.81
C ILE A 32 12.90 -10.03 -6.26
N LEU A 33 12.05 -9.21 -6.89
CA LEU A 33 12.12 -8.81 -8.30
C LEU A 33 13.36 -8.00 -8.64
N ARG A 34 13.97 -7.32 -7.66
CA ARG A 34 15.22 -6.58 -7.89
C ARG A 34 16.38 -7.51 -8.29
N ASN A 35 16.32 -8.80 -7.98
CA ASN A 35 17.36 -9.76 -8.37
C ASN A 35 17.13 -10.25 -9.80
N PRO A 36 18.06 -10.00 -10.74
CA PRO A 36 17.93 -10.46 -12.12
C PRO A 36 17.94 -12.00 -12.16
N GLY A 37 16.77 -12.60 -12.34
CA GLY A 37 16.58 -14.04 -12.32
C GLY A 37 15.26 -14.49 -11.66
N SER A 38 14.68 -13.64 -10.81
CA SER A 38 13.34 -13.89 -10.28
C SER A 38 12.28 -13.73 -11.36
N ARG A 39 11.41 -14.74 -11.50
CA ARG A 39 10.24 -14.65 -12.37
C ARG A 39 9.06 -14.11 -11.60
N LEU A 40 8.21 -13.36 -12.30
CA LEU A 40 6.96 -12.84 -11.74
C LEU A 40 6.08 -13.96 -11.20
N LYS A 41 5.95 -15.07 -11.95
CA LYS A 41 5.16 -16.24 -11.57
C LYS A 41 5.61 -16.89 -10.25
N ASP A 42 6.91 -16.99 -10.04
CA ASP A 42 7.45 -17.58 -8.80
C ASP A 42 7.28 -16.62 -7.63
N THR A 43 7.41 -15.32 -7.89
CA THR A 43 7.23 -14.26 -6.89
C THR A 43 5.76 -14.17 -6.44
N SER A 44 4.81 -14.22 -7.38
CA SER A 44 3.38 -14.18 -7.07
C SER A 44 2.95 -15.40 -6.25
N ALA A 45 3.41 -16.60 -6.63
CA ALA A 45 3.13 -17.82 -5.89
C ALA A 45 3.71 -17.79 -4.46
N LYS A 46 4.96 -17.33 -4.30
CA LYS A 46 5.61 -17.19 -2.99
C LYS A 46 4.89 -16.21 -2.05
N LEU A 47 4.26 -15.19 -2.60
CA LEU A 47 3.56 -14.15 -1.83
C LEU A 47 2.06 -14.43 -1.66
N GLY A 48 1.56 -15.54 -2.20
CA GLY A 48 0.17 -15.95 -2.09
C GLY A 48 -0.80 -15.11 -2.92
N PHE A 49 -0.34 -14.54 -4.05
CA PHE A 49 -1.24 -13.93 -5.02
C PHE A 49 -1.95 -15.01 -5.83
N ALA A 50 -3.22 -14.76 -6.17
CA ALA A 50 -4.03 -15.67 -6.97
C ALA A 50 -3.45 -15.88 -8.37
N SER A 51 -2.89 -14.82 -8.97
CA SER A 51 -2.23 -14.89 -10.27
C SER A 51 -1.04 -13.92 -10.37
N PRO A 52 -0.10 -14.17 -11.29
CA PRO A 52 0.98 -13.23 -11.61
C PRO A 52 0.47 -11.87 -12.10
N GLU A 53 -0.64 -11.88 -12.83
CA GLU A 53 -1.27 -10.68 -13.39
C GLU A 53 -1.76 -9.77 -12.27
N THR A 54 -2.39 -10.32 -11.23
CA THR A 54 -2.81 -9.54 -10.05
C THR A 54 -1.65 -8.80 -9.40
N LEU A 55 -0.48 -9.44 -9.28
CA LEU A 55 0.71 -8.79 -8.74
C LEU A 55 1.22 -7.69 -9.68
N SER A 56 1.23 -7.94 -10.99
CA SER A 56 1.65 -6.94 -11.98
C SER A 56 0.74 -5.72 -12.00
N GLU A 57 -0.57 -5.93 -11.98
CA GLU A 57 -1.57 -4.87 -11.92
C GLU A 57 -1.43 -4.06 -10.64
N LEU A 58 -1.30 -4.72 -9.50
CA LEU A 58 -1.14 -4.05 -8.21
C LEU A 58 0.17 -3.23 -8.16
N LEU A 59 1.28 -3.75 -8.70
CA LEU A 59 2.53 -3.01 -8.83
C LEU A 59 2.37 -1.76 -9.69
N GLN A 60 1.75 -1.91 -10.86
CA GLN A 60 1.52 -0.82 -11.80
C GLN A 60 0.59 0.24 -11.20
N GLU A 61 -0.49 -0.17 -10.52
CA GLU A 61 -1.47 0.74 -9.94
C GLU A 61 -0.87 1.54 -8.76
N TRP A 62 -0.06 0.90 -7.92
CA TRP A 62 0.48 1.52 -6.73
C TRP A 62 1.75 2.33 -6.95
N THR A 63 2.58 1.90 -7.90
CA THR A 63 3.91 2.48 -8.11
C THR A 63 4.13 3.03 -9.51
N GLY A 64 3.23 2.76 -10.46
CA GLY A 64 3.42 3.12 -11.86
C GLY A 64 4.50 2.30 -12.58
N HIS A 65 5.10 1.33 -11.90
CA HIS A 65 6.20 0.53 -12.41
C HIS A 65 5.76 -0.89 -12.77
N THR A 66 6.23 -1.36 -13.92
CA THR A 66 6.14 -2.77 -14.32
C THR A 66 7.32 -3.55 -13.76
N VAL A 67 7.19 -4.88 -13.74
CA VAL A 67 8.29 -5.80 -13.42
C VAL A 67 9.52 -5.53 -14.27
N ARG A 68 9.33 -5.24 -15.56
CA ARG A 68 10.41 -4.88 -16.48
C ARG A 68 11.18 -3.66 -15.99
N THR A 69 10.48 -2.60 -15.58
CA THR A 69 11.15 -1.39 -15.05
C THR A 69 11.87 -1.67 -13.73
N ILE A 70 11.32 -2.53 -12.87
CA ILE A 70 11.99 -2.95 -11.63
C ILE A 70 13.30 -3.68 -11.94
N HIS A 71 13.29 -4.61 -12.89
CA HIS A 71 14.50 -5.30 -13.37
C HIS A 71 15.52 -4.34 -14.00
N GLN A 72 15.06 -3.24 -14.61
CA GLN A 72 15.93 -2.19 -15.15
C GLN A 72 16.56 -1.30 -14.07
N GLY A 73 16.22 -1.49 -12.79
CA GLY A 73 16.91 -0.87 -11.67
C GLY A 73 16.19 0.30 -11.02
N VAL A 74 14.87 0.17 -10.75
CA VAL A 74 14.17 1.15 -9.89
C VAL A 74 14.87 1.23 -8.52
N PRO A 75 15.32 2.42 -8.07
CA PRO A 75 15.99 2.55 -6.78
C PRO A 75 15.04 2.26 -5.60
N PRO A 76 15.51 1.64 -4.50
CA PRO A 76 14.65 1.30 -3.36
C PRO A 76 13.95 2.51 -2.74
N VAL A 77 14.68 3.63 -2.63
CA VAL A 77 14.16 4.90 -2.08
C VAL A 77 12.98 5.42 -2.91
N VAL A 78 13.07 5.32 -4.24
CA VAL A 78 11.99 5.75 -5.14
C VAL A 78 10.77 4.86 -4.97
N PHE A 79 10.97 3.55 -4.91
CA PHE A 79 9.87 2.59 -4.74
C PHE A 79 9.11 2.80 -3.41
N VAL A 80 9.84 2.94 -2.30
CA VAL A 80 9.25 3.20 -0.97
C VAL A 80 8.49 4.53 -0.97
N ARG A 81 9.06 5.58 -1.56
CA ARG A 81 8.41 6.90 -1.65
C ARG A 81 7.10 6.86 -2.43
N LEU A 82 7.04 6.09 -3.52
CA LEU A 82 5.81 5.93 -4.31
C LEU A 82 4.73 5.19 -3.53
N LEU A 83 5.10 4.10 -2.85
CA LEU A 83 4.18 3.36 -2.00
C LEU A 83 3.64 4.21 -0.84
N SER A 84 4.51 4.94 -0.13
CA SER A 84 4.09 5.78 0.99
C SER A 84 3.21 6.94 0.53
N ALA A 85 3.54 7.58 -0.59
CA ALA A 85 2.72 8.64 -1.17
C ALA A 85 1.35 8.14 -1.64
N ARG A 86 1.25 6.89 -2.12
CA ARG A 86 -0.03 6.25 -2.47
C ARG A 86 -0.83 5.96 -1.21
N LEU A 87 -0.20 5.34 -0.20
CA LEU A 87 -0.84 4.99 1.06
C LEU A 87 -1.45 6.22 1.76
N LEU A 88 -0.72 7.33 1.82
CA LEU A 88 -1.22 8.59 2.41
C LEU A 88 -2.43 9.14 1.64
N ARG A 89 -2.47 9.02 0.31
CA ARG A 89 -3.63 9.48 -0.47
C ARG A 89 -4.87 8.63 -0.23
N THR A 90 -4.72 7.31 -0.12
CA THR A 90 -5.85 6.41 0.13
C THR A 90 -6.39 6.53 1.56
N THR A 91 -5.58 6.94 2.53
CA THR A 91 -6.06 7.27 3.88
C THR A 91 -6.85 8.57 3.93
N HIS A 92 -6.43 9.60 3.18
CA HIS A 92 -7.14 10.88 3.15
C HIS A 92 -8.46 10.82 2.36
N LYS A 93 -8.56 9.99 1.32
CA LYS A 93 -9.75 9.94 0.44
C LYS A 93 -11.02 9.36 1.10
N LYS A 94 -10.96 8.94 2.37
CA LYS A 94 -12.12 8.42 3.13
C LYS A 94 -12.48 9.28 4.35
N GLY A 95 -11.83 10.43 4.51
CA GLY A 95 -12.23 11.46 5.44
C GLY A 95 -12.61 12.73 4.69
N ASP A 96 -13.85 12.81 4.19
CA ASP A 96 -14.67 13.96 4.59
C ASP A 96 -14.80 13.82 6.10
N PHE A 97 -13.80 14.32 6.81
CA PHE A 97 -13.89 14.58 8.23
C PHE A 97 -14.63 15.91 8.27
N GLU A 98 -15.90 15.90 8.70
CA GLU A 98 -16.50 17.11 9.26
C GLU A 98 -15.49 17.70 10.24
N ASP A 99 -15.10 18.95 10.01
CA ASP A 99 -14.31 19.76 10.93
C ASP A 99 -14.95 19.72 12.31
N PRO A 100 -14.30 19.19 13.36
CA PRO A 100 -14.84 19.25 14.71
C PRO A 100 -14.48 20.58 15.41
N HIS A 101 -14.03 21.59 14.67
CA HIS A 101 -13.60 22.87 15.24
C HIS A 101 -14.65 23.99 15.26
N GLU A 102 -15.88 23.74 14.80
CA GLU A 102 -16.95 24.77 14.76
C GLU A 102 -18.06 24.59 15.82
N ALA A 103 -17.80 23.90 16.94
CA ALA A 103 -18.80 23.68 17.99
C ALA A 103 -18.41 24.18 19.39
N ILE A 104 -17.45 25.11 19.50
CA ILE A 104 -17.12 25.77 20.79
C ILE A 104 -17.10 27.28 20.62
N THR A 105 -18.20 27.84 20.13
CA THR A 105 -18.55 29.23 20.40
C THR A 105 -20.06 29.33 20.40
N GLU A 106 -20.67 29.12 21.57
CA GLU A 106 -21.95 29.70 22.01
C GLU A 106 -22.51 28.92 23.20
N THR A 107 -22.08 29.28 24.41
CA THR A 107 -23.03 29.57 25.52
C THR A 107 -22.27 30.35 26.58
N VAL A 108 -22.42 31.67 26.55
CA VAL A 108 -22.33 32.57 27.70
C VAL A 108 -23.76 32.78 28.19
#